data_AF-A0A819UVF8-F1
#
_entry.id   AF-A0A819UVF8-F1
#
_cell.length_a   1.000
_cell.length_b   1.000
_cell.length_c   1.000
_cell.angle_alpha   90.00
_cell.angle_beta   90.00
_cell.angle_gamma   90.00
#
_symmetry.space_group_name_H-M   'P 1'
#
loop_
_entity.id
_entity.type
_entity.pdbx_description
1 polymer ?
#
loop_
_entity_poly.entity_id
_entity_poly.type
_entity_poly.pdbx_seq_one_letter_code
_entity_poly.pdbx_strand_id
1 'polypeptide(L)'
;DHLCELLPRLHPRYYSISSSPKVHPTCVHVTAVIVHYETPTKRTVKGVATNCFQELYTKHHALGHGQHNKEENGCDIAGRFPIYIRKSTFRLPFKFQTPIIMIGPGTGLAPFRGFIQERHYFKTQGKPIGETILYYGCRNHAEDYLYRDELKYFVDEKVLELYVAFSRDQEEKIYVTHLLKKHGEKIWKLIKDQNASLYVCGDAKNMARDVHSILIDISQTYGEMTPERASAFVKELTQKGRYSQDVWS
;
A
#
# COMPACT_ATOMS: atom_id res chain seq x y z
N ASP A 1 -7.45 39.39 13.07
CA ASP A 1 -8.35 38.46 13.79
C ASP A 1 -9.37 37.82 12.84
N HIS A 2 -10.16 38.60 12.11
CA HIS A 2 -11.24 38.10 11.25
C HIS A 2 -10.81 37.03 10.22
N LEU A 3 -9.63 37.17 9.57
CA LEU A 3 -9.12 36.14 8.65
C LEU A 3 -8.88 34.79 9.34
N CYS A 4 -8.37 34.79 10.58
CA CYS A 4 -8.10 33.56 11.33
C CYS A 4 -9.40 32.87 11.76
N GLU A 5 -10.49 33.62 11.89
CA GLU A 5 -11.83 33.11 12.19
C GLU A 5 -12.47 32.43 10.96
N LEU A 6 -12.25 33.01 9.76
CA LEU A 6 -12.83 32.51 8.53
C LEU A 6 -12.15 31.24 7.99
N LEU A 7 -10.84 31.07 8.24
CA LEU A 7 -10.08 29.96 7.67
C LEU A 7 -10.36 28.62 8.38
N PRO A 8 -10.50 27.51 7.62
CA PRO A 8 -10.65 26.20 8.23
C PRO A 8 -9.39 25.78 8.98
N ARG A 9 -9.58 24.96 10.03
CA ARG A 9 -8.46 24.39 10.78
C ARG A 9 -7.61 23.48 9.91
N LEU A 10 -6.30 23.52 10.11
CA LEU A 10 -5.40 22.55 9.47
C LEU A 10 -5.62 21.15 10.04
N HIS A 11 -6.00 20.20 9.17
CA HIS A 11 -6.25 18.80 9.55
C HIS A 11 -4.99 17.93 9.46
N PRO A 12 -4.86 16.86 10.28
CA PRO A 12 -3.82 15.86 10.10
C PRO A 12 -4.01 15.11 8.77
N ARG A 13 -2.91 14.63 8.18
CA ARG A 13 -2.92 13.77 7.00
C ARG A 13 -2.57 12.36 7.41
N TYR A 14 -3.34 11.39 6.92
CA TYR A 14 -3.14 9.98 7.20
C TYR A 14 -2.29 9.33 6.13
N TYR A 15 -1.42 8.43 6.55
CA TYR A 15 -0.60 7.60 5.68
C TYR A 15 -0.66 6.16 6.18
N SER A 16 -0.75 5.21 5.25
CA SER A 16 -0.62 3.80 5.60
C SER A 16 0.83 3.51 5.98
N ILE A 17 1.03 2.97 7.18
CA ILE A 17 2.35 2.63 7.71
C ILE A 17 2.97 1.55 6.84
N SER A 18 4.20 1.76 6.38
CA SER A 18 4.92 0.87 5.47
C SER A 18 6.03 0.05 6.13
N SER A 19 6.04 -0.02 7.45
CA SER A 19 6.88 -0.91 8.26
C SER A 19 6.05 -1.93 9.05
N SER A 20 6.61 -3.11 9.31
CA SER A 20 6.07 -4.02 10.32
C SER A 20 6.60 -3.62 11.71
N PRO A 21 5.74 -3.55 12.76
CA PRO A 21 6.21 -3.37 14.13
C PRO A 21 6.97 -4.59 14.68
N LYS A 22 6.93 -5.75 14.01
CA LYS A 22 7.74 -6.92 14.37
C LYS A 22 9.19 -6.78 13.95
N VAL A 23 9.44 -6.01 12.88
CA VAL A 23 10.79 -5.72 12.36
C VAL A 23 11.30 -4.37 12.88
N HIS A 24 10.40 -3.38 12.97
CA HIS A 24 10.71 -2.01 13.35
C HIS A 24 9.81 -1.55 14.52
N PRO A 25 10.03 -2.05 15.75
CA PRO A 25 9.16 -1.75 16.90
C PRO A 25 9.19 -0.28 17.34
N THR A 26 10.27 0.43 17.01
CA THR A 26 10.52 1.82 17.41
C THR A 26 10.51 2.79 16.21
N CYS A 27 10.25 2.31 15.00
CA CYS A 27 10.31 3.13 13.78
C CYS A 27 9.08 2.93 12.89
N VAL A 28 8.41 4.04 12.56
CA VAL A 28 7.24 4.06 11.67
C VAL A 28 7.68 4.57 10.31
N HIS A 29 7.52 3.74 9.28
CA HIS A 29 7.83 4.14 7.91
C HIS A 29 6.57 4.63 7.21
N VAL A 30 6.72 5.60 6.32
CA VAL A 30 5.66 6.16 5.49
C VAL A 30 6.13 6.17 4.04
N THR A 31 5.26 5.73 3.13
CA THR A 31 5.46 5.85 1.69
C THR A 31 4.46 6.86 1.15
N ALA A 32 4.94 7.99 0.65
CA ALA A 32 4.09 9.08 0.17
C ALA A 32 4.56 9.58 -1.20
N VAL A 33 3.61 9.95 -2.04
CA VAL A 33 3.87 10.65 -3.30
C VAL A 33 3.81 12.16 -3.06
N ILE A 34 4.79 12.90 -3.60
CA ILE A 34 4.79 14.36 -3.51
C ILE A 34 3.66 14.91 -4.37
N VAL A 35 2.81 15.73 -3.75
CA VAL A 35 1.71 16.40 -4.46
C VAL A 35 2.22 17.75 -4.92
N HIS A 36 2.41 17.88 -6.22
CA HIS A 36 2.88 19.09 -6.86
C HIS A 36 2.35 19.12 -8.29
N TYR A 37 1.54 20.13 -8.62
CA TYR A 37 0.98 20.30 -9.95
C TYR A 37 0.71 21.77 -10.27
N GLU A 38 0.55 22.08 -11.56
CA GLU A 38 0.14 23.39 -12.03
C GLU A 38 -1.37 23.41 -12.32
N THR A 39 -2.06 24.45 -11.88
CA THR A 39 -3.48 24.65 -12.16
C THR A 39 -3.68 25.24 -13.57
N PRO A 40 -4.89 25.15 -14.15
CA PRO A 40 -5.19 25.81 -15.44
C PRO A 40 -4.91 27.32 -15.46
N THR A 41 -4.85 27.97 -14.29
CA THR A 41 -4.48 29.39 -14.14
C THR A 41 -2.98 29.63 -13.99
N LYS A 42 -2.14 28.64 -14.29
CA LYS A 42 -0.66 28.67 -14.18
C LYS A 42 -0.14 28.92 -12.77
N ARG A 43 -0.93 28.58 -11.75
CA ARG A 43 -0.49 28.61 -10.35
C ARG A 43 0.00 27.24 -9.93
N THR A 44 1.14 27.20 -9.27
CA THR A 44 1.68 25.99 -8.65
C THR A 44 0.94 25.68 -7.36
N VAL A 45 0.45 24.45 -7.23
CA VAL A 45 -0.15 23.91 -6.00
C VAL A 45 0.75 22.83 -5.42
N LYS A 46 1.00 22.95 -4.12
CA LYS A 46 1.80 22.01 -3.33
C LYS A 46 0.94 21.39 -2.23
N GLY A 47 0.99 20.08 -2.08
CA GLY A 47 0.40 19.40 -0.93
C GLY A 47 1.19 19.73 0.33
N VAL A 48 0.50 20.27 1.35
CA VAL A 48 1.12 20.76 2.59
C VAL A 48 2.03 19.72 3.25
N ALA A 49 1.47 18.55 3.59
CA ALA A 49 2.21 17.53 4.34
C ALA A 49 3.36 16.89 3.53
N THR A 50 3.11 16.54 2.26
CA THR A 50 4.12 15.84 1.44
C THR A 50 5.28 16.75 1.04
N ASN A 51 5.03 18.04 0.78
CA ASN A 51 6.13 18.99 0.52
C ASN A 51 6.90 19.30 1.81
N CYS A 52 6.26 19.30 2.99
CA CYS A 52 6.99 19.41 4.25
C CYS A 52 7.93 18.22 4.48
N PHE A 53 7.51 17.00 4.13
CA PHE A 53 8.41 15.83 4.11
C PHE A 53 9.57 16.01 3.14
N GLN A 54 9.29 16.48 1.92
CA GLN A 54 10.33 16.73 0.92
C GLN A 54 11.37 17.75 1.39
N GLU A 55 10.93 18.86 2.00
CA GLU A 55 11.83 19.88 2.52
C GLU A 55 12.74 19.35 3.63
N LEU A 56 12.20 18.55 4.55
CA LEU A 56 13.00 17.92 5.60
C LEU A 56 13.94 16.86 5.05
N TYR A 57 13.50 16.04 4.10
CA TYR A 57 14.35 15.09 3.41
C TYR A 57 15.54 15.79 2.76
N THR A 58 15.29 16.87 2.00
CA THR A 58 16.33 17.66 1.36
C THR A 58 17.28 18.28 2.39
N LYS A 59 16.77 18.84 3.49
CA LYS A 59 17.61 19.41 4.57
C LYS A 59 18.48 18.36 5.23
N HIS A 60 17.92 17.20 5.58
CA HIS A 60 18.68 16.10 6.18
C HIS A 60 19.76 15.54 5.23
N HIS A 61 19.45 15.39 3.94
CA HIS A 61 20.42 14.90 2.96
C HIS A 61 21.50 15.93 2.61
N ALA A 62 21.18 17.22 2.60
CA ALA A 62 22.15 18.29 2.36
C ALA A 62 23.16 18.46 3.51
N LEU A 63 22.80 18.07 4.74
CA LEU A 63 23.66 18.17 5.93
C LEU A 63 24.68 17.01 6.06
N GLY A 64 24.68 16.05 5.13
CA GLY A 64 25.50 14.84 5.23
C GLY A 64 25.03 13.91 6.35
N HIS A 65 25.22 12.60 6.17
CA HIS A 65 24.93 11.60 7.20
C HIS A 65 25.90 11.76 8.39
N GLY A 66 25.67 12.71 9.30
CA GLY A 66 26.50 12.82 10.52
C GLY A 66 26.48 14.13 11.29
N GLN A 67 26.00 15.25 10.75
CA GLN A 67 25.99 16.53 11.47
C GLN A 67 24.60 16.86 12.03
N HIS A 68 24.30 16.31 13.21
CA HIS A 68 23.34 16.96 14.12
C HIS A 68 24.04 18.17 14.74
N ASN A 69 23.86 19.35 14.15
CA ASN A 69 24.25 20.60 14.80
C ASN A 69 23.37 20.78 16.04
N LYS A 70 23.95 20.53 17.22
CA LYS A 70 23.41 21.04 18.49
C LYS A 70 23.55 22.55 18.47
N GLU A 71 22.48 23.27 18.17
CA GLU A 71 22.42 24.71 18.47
C GLU A 71 21.97 24.91 19.92
N GLU A 72 22.67 25.77 20.65
CA GLU A 72 22.56 26.01 22.09
C GLU A 72 21.26 26.71 22.55
N ASN A 73 20.25 26.84 21.68
CA ASN A 73 19.00 27.52 21.99
C ASN A 73 17.79 26.57 21.94
N GLY A 74 17.78 25.56 22.82
CA GLY A 74 16.58 24.94 23.43
C GLY A 74 15.46 24.37 22.54
N CYS A 75 15.56 24.42 21.21
CA CYS A 75 14.53 24.01 20.29
C CYS A 75 15.12 23.19 19.13
N ASP A 76 15.41 21.92 19.42
CA ASP A 76 15.66 20.84 18.45
C ASP A 76 14.39 20.54 17.60
N ILE A 77 13.81 21.53 16.91
CA ILE A 77 12.59 21.38 16.08
C ILE A 77 12.91 21.04 14.62
N ALA A 78 14.17 21.05 14.20
CA ALA A 78 14.56 20.65 12.86
C ALA A 78 14.38 19.13 12.68
N GLY A 79 13.25 18.71 12.13
CA GLY A 79 13.00 17.31 11.73
C GLY A 79 11.99 16.51 12.54
N ARG A 80 11.25 17.13 13.48
CA ARG A 80 10.20 16.43 14.25
C ARG A 80 8.80 16.82 13.78
N PHE A 81 7.93 15.83 13.63
CA PHE A 81 6.50 16.03 13.39
C PHE A 81 5.65 15.55 14.55
N PRO A 82 4.59 16.27 14.93
CA PRO A 82 3.56 15.70 15.79
C PRO A 82 2.82 14.62 15.00
N ILE A 83 2.95 13.38 15.47
CA ILE A 83 2.26 12.23 14.89
C ILE A 83 1.45 11.52 15.96
N TYR A 84 0.42 10.79 15.53
CA TYR A 84 -0.29 9.82 16.34
C TYR A 84 -0.65 8.63 15.47
N ILE A 85 -0.81 7.46 16.10
CA ILE A 85 -1.17 6.23 15.40
C ILE A 85 -2.67 6.02 15.52
N ARG A 86 -3.37 5.99 14.38
CA ARG A 86 -4.77 5.56 14.32
C ARG A 86 -4.84 4.06 14.07
N LYS A 87 -5.36 3.30 15.03
CA LYS A 87 -5.55 1.86 14.86
C LYS A 87 -6.53 1.60 13.69
N SER A 88 -6.22 0.58 12.89
CA SER A 88 -6.97 0.19 11.70
C SER A 88 -7.38 -1.29 11.83
N THR A 89 -8.41 -1.70 11.10
CA THR A 89 -8.83 -3.10 10.95
C THR A 89 -8.09 -3.81 9.81
N PHE A 90 -7.31 -3.08 9.01
CA PHE A 90 -6.47 -3.64 7.94
C PHE A 90 -5.27 -4.36 8.56
N ARG A 91 -5.40 -5.67 8.74
CA ARG A 91 -4.46 -6.52 9.49
C ARG A 91 -4.26 -7.85 8.79
N LEU A 92 -3.08 -8.42 8.96
CA LEU A 92 -2.80 -9.80 8.56
C LEU A 92 -3.74 -10.80 9.26
N PRO A 93 -4.01 -11.97 8.66
CA PRO A 93 -4.75 -13.04 9.31
C PRO A 93 -4.04 -13.49 10.58
N PHE A 94 -4.80 -13.95 11.57
CA PHE A 94 -4.24 -14.44 12.84
C PHE A 94 -3.34 -15.68 12.63
N LYS A 95 -3.73 -16.59 11.73
CA LYS A 95 -2.94 -17.77 11.39
C LYS A 95 -1.93 -17.43 10.30
N PHE A 96 -0.64 -17.65 10.57
CA PHE A 96 0.43 -17.39 9.60
C PHE A 96 0.31 -18.28 8.34
N GLN A 97 -0.33 -19.45 8.43
CA GLN A 97 -0.52 -20.36 7.30
C GLN A 97 -1.62 -19.90 6.34
N THR A 98 -2.48 -18.97 6.74
CA THR A 98 -3.52 -18.44 5.85
C THR A 98 -2.86 -17.66 4.71
N PRO A 99 -3.12 -18.01 3.44
CA PRO A 99 -2.59 -17.25 2.32
C PRO A 99 -3.12 -15.82 2.27
N ILE A 100 -2.32 -14.92 1.72
CA ILE A 100 -2.73 -13.53 1.50
C ILE A 100 -2.51 -13.12 0.04
N ILE A 101 -3.48 -12.39 -0.49
CA ILE A 101 -3.45 -11.81 -1.82
C ILE A 101 -3.55 -10.29 -1.63
N MET A 102 -2.50 -9.59 -2.04
CA MET A 102 -2.35 -8.15 -1.86
C MET A 102 -2.37 -7.45 -3.22
N ILE A 103 -3.20 -6.43 -3.38
CA ILE A 103 -3.34 -5.66 -4.62
C ILE A 103 -3.14 -4.18 -4.29
N GLY A 104 -2.02 -3.61 -4.75
CA GLY A 104 -1.66 -2.24 -4.38
C GLY A 104 -0.71 -1.57 -5.36
N PRO A 105 -1.20 -1.01 -6.47
CA PRO A 105 -0.37 -0.23 -7.37
C PRO A 105 0.05 1.12 -6.78
N GLY A 106 1.19 1.64 -7.21
CA GLY A 106 1.75 2.91 -6.76
C GLY A 106 1.97 2.95 -5.24
N THR A 107 1.55 4.04 -4.59
CA THR A 107 1.62 4.16 -3.13
C THR A 107 0.67 3.20 -2.38
N GLY A 108 -0.22 2.49 -3.09
CA GLY A 108 -0.98 1.37 -2.55
C GLY A 108 -0.11 0.20 -2.05
N LEU A 109 1.18 0.17 -2.43
CA LEU A 109 2.17 -0.78 -1.90
C LEU A 109 2.47 -0.57 -0.41
N ALA A 110 2.22 0.63 0.12
CA ALA A 110 2.68 1.04 1.45
C ALA A 110 2.39 0.01 2.56
N PRO A 111 1.14 -0.37 2.88
CA PRO A 111 0.89 -1.33 3.95
C PRO A 111 1.41 -2.73 3.62
N PHE A 112 1.50 -3.10 2.35
CA PHE A 112 1.96 -4.41 1.92
C PHE A 112 3.45 -4.61 2.13
N ARG A 113 4.25 -3.54 2.05
CA ARG A 113 5.65 -3.59 2.50
C ARG A 113 5.73 -4.06 3.96
N GLY A 114 4.91 -3.51 4.85
CA GLY A 114 4.82 -3.94 6.23
C GLY A 114 4.34 -5.39 6.37
N PHE A 115 3.32 -5.81 5.61
CA PHE A 115 2.84 -7.20 5.65
C PHE A 115 3.91 -8.21 5.21
N ILE A 116 4.66 -7.90 4.15
CA ILE A 116 5.72 -8.76 3.63
C ILE A 116 6.88 -8.84 4.62
N GLN A 117 7.28 -7.70 5.20
CA GLN A 117 8.27 -7.68 6.28
C GLN A 117 7.86 -8.57 7.46
N GLU A 118 6.58 -8.53 7.87
CA GLU A 118 6.07 -9.36 8.95
C GLU A 118 6.00 -10.84 8.60
N ARG A 119 5.61 -11.18 7.37
CA ARG A 119 5.63 -12.56 6.84
C ARG A 119 7.05 -13.12 6.82
N HIS A 120 8.01 -12.33 6.35
CA HIS A 120 9.43 -12.69 6.36
C HIS A 120 9.92 -12.91 7.79
N TYR A 121 9.60 -12.00 8.72
CA TYR A 121 9.96 -12.15 10.13
C TYR A 121 9.46 -13.48 10.70
N PHE A 122 8.20 -13.85 10.49
CA PHE A 122 7.71 -15.13 11.01
C PHE A 122 8.36 -16.34 10.34
N LYS A 123 8.67 -16.25 9.05
CA LYS A 123 9.41 -17.31 8.33
C LYS A 123 10.81 -17.51 8.90
N THR A 124 11.57 -16.45 9.17
CA THR A 124 12.92 -16.56 9.76
C THR A 124 12.89 -17.09 11.19
N GLN A 125 11.77 -16.93 11.90
CA GLN A 125 11.51 -17.57 13.19
C GLN A 125 11.05 -19.05 13.06
N GLY A 126 11.14 -19.65 11.88
CA GLY A 126 10.76 -21.05 11.63
C GLY A 126 9.26 -21.31 11.65
N LYS A 127 8.40 -20.27 11.59
CA LYS A 127 6.95 -20.46 11.51
C LYS A 127 6.55 -20.81 10.08
N PRO A 128 5.64 -21.77 9.86
CA PRO A 128 5.11 -22.02 8.53
C PRO A 128 4.24 -20.84 8.11
N ILE A 129 4.55 -20.24 6.97
CA ILE A 129 3.77 -19.15 6.37
C ILE A 129 3.00 -19.67 5.15
N GLY A 130 1.78 -19.17 4.97
CA GLY A 130 0.99 -19.41 3.76
C GLY A 130 1.49 -18.58 2.59
N GLU A 131 1.01 -18.91 1.39
CA GLU A 131 1.33 -18.16 0.17
C GLU A 131 1.08 -16.66 0.36
N THR A 132 2.04 -15.84 -0.06
CA THR A 132 1.98 -14.39 0.05
C THR A 132 2.19 -13.82 -1.34
N ILE A 133 1.12 -13.31 -1.93
CA ILE A 133 1.09 -12.87 -3.33
C ILE A 133 0.86 -11.38 -3.39
N LEU A 134 1.67 -10.66 -4.15
CA LEU A 134 1.51 -9.23 -4.41
C LEU A 134 1.29 -8.98 -5.91
N TYR A 135 0.19 -8.29 -6.21
CA TYR A 135 -0.08 -7.64 -7.48
C TYR A 135 0.25 -6.15 -7.35
N TYR A 136 1.43 -5.77 -7.84
CA TYR A 136 1.93 -4.40 -7.85
C TYR A 136 1.83 -3.80 -9.25
N GLY A 137 1.78 -2.47 -9.34
CA GLY A 137 1.85 -1.78 -10.61
C GLY A 137 2.41 -0.37 -10.47
N CYS A 138 3.15 0.06 -11.50
CA CYS A 138 3.73 1.39 -11.62
C CYS A 138 3.75 1.83 -13.09
N ARG A 139 4.31 2.99 -13.41
CA ARG A 139 4.37 3.47 -14.79
C ARG A 139 5.47 2.74 -15.55
N ASN A 140 6.70 2.85 -15.07
CA ASN A 140 7.88 2.35 -15.76
C ASN A 140 8.78 1.59 -14.79
N HIS A 141 9.34 0.46 -15.23
CA HIS A 141 10.25 -0.33 -14.39
C HIS A 141 11.46 0.48 -13.90
N ALA A 142 11.98 1.40 -14.73
CA ALA A 142 13.19 2.17 -14.45
C ALA A 142 12.94 3.48 -13.66
N GLU A 143 11.70 3.94 -13.53
CA GLU A 143 11.41 5.26 -12.96
C GLU A 143 10.74 5.22 -11.59
N ASP A 144 9.60 4.51 -11.47
CA ASP A 144 8.71 4.61 -10.32
C ASP A 144 8.37 3.26 -9.68
N TYR A 145 9.23 2.26 -9.88
CA TYR A 145 9.16 0.97 -9.21
C TYR A 145 9.61 1.08 -7.74
N LEU A 146 8.65 1.38 -6.87
CA LEU A 146 8.87 1.53 -5.43
C LEU A 146 9.40 0.23 -4.79
N TYR A 147 10.46 0.36 -3.98
CA TYR A 147 11.06 -0.73 -3.20
C TYR A 147 11.48 -1.96 -4.04
N ARG A 148 11.84 -1.76 -5.31
CA ARG A 148 12.20 -2.83 -6.25
C ARG A 148 13.17 -3.87 -5.65
N ASP A 149 14.28 -3.40 -5.08
CA ASP A 149 15.34 -4.29 -4.60
C ASP A 149 14.91 -5.05 -3.32
N GLU A 150 14.14 -4.41 -2.44
CA GLU A 150 13.55 -5.06 -1.25
C GLU A 150 12.50 -6.11 -1.64
N LEU A 151 11.65 -5.81 -2.63
CA LEU A 151 10.68 -6.77 -3.15
C LEU A 151 11.37 -7.96 -3.83
N LYS A 152 12.42 -7.70 -4.62
CA LYS A 152 13.24 -8.76 -5.21
C LYS A 152 13.85 -9.66 -4.14
N TYR A 153 14.40 -9.08 -3.07
CA TYR A 153 14.93 -9.84 -1.94
C TYR A 153 13.87 -10.78 -1.34
N PHE A 154 12.63 -10.32 -1.13
CA PHE A 154 11.58 -11.19 -0.60
C PHE A 154 11.12 -12.29 -1.57
N VAL A 155 11.25 -12.08 -2.88
CA VAL A 155 11.03 -13.12 -3.89
C VAL A 155 12.13 -14.18 -3.82
N ASP A 156 13.39 -13.76 -3.77
CA ASP A 156 14.56 -14.65 -3.69
C ASP A 156 14.52 -15.49 -2.40
N GLU A 157 14.11 -14.88 -1.28
CA GLU A 157 13.88 -15.55 0.01
C GLU A 157 12.65 -16.46 0.02
N LYS A 158 11.92 -16.61 -1.10
CA LYS A 158 10.69 -17.41 -1.23
C LYS A 158 9.63 -17.01 -0.19
N VAL A 159 9.55 -15.74 0.15
CA VAL A 159 8.49 -15.17 1.00
C VAL A 159 7.37 -14.65 0.12
N LEU A 160 7.70 -14.08 -1.03
CA LEU A 160 6.80 -13.34 -1.88
C LEU A 160 6.70 -13.95 -3.27
N GLU A 161 5.48 -14.13 -3.76
CA GLU A 161 5.21 -14.26 -5.18
C GLU A 161 4.77 -12.89 -5.72
N LEU A 162 5.50 -12.38 -6.71
CA LEU A 162 5.37 -11.01 -7.16
C LEU A 162 4.93 -10.93 -8.62
N TYR A 163 3.83 -10.22 -8.84
CA TYR A 163 3.32 -9.87 -10.16
C TYR A 163 3.31 -8.37 -10.33
N VAL A 164 3.99 -7.87 -11.37
CA VAL A 164 4.15 -6.43 -11.61
C VAL A 164 3.56 -6.03 -12.94
N ALA A 165 2.72 -4.99 -12.93
CA ALA A 165 2.16 -4.36 -14.11
C ALA A 165 2.87 -3.02 -14.37
N PHE A 166 3.58 -2.92 -15.49
CA PHE A 166 4.15 -1.65 -15.97
C PHE A 166 3.22 -1.04 -16.99
N SER A 167 2.63 0.12 -16.66
CA SER A 167 1.58 0.72 -17.50
C SER A 167 2.11 1.52 -18.69
N ARG A 168 3.42 1.77 -18.77
CA ARG A 168 4.06 2.63 -19.79
C ARG A 168 5.35 2.08 -20.40
N ASP A 169 5.80 0.88 -20.01
CA ASP A 169 6.97 0.23 -20.62
C ASP A 169 6.69 -0.31 -22.05
N GLN A 170 5.42 -0.33 -22.46
CA GLN A 170 4.96 -0.74 -23.79
C GLN A 170 3.75 0.10 -24.24
N GLU A 171 3.39 0.02 -25.53
CA GLU A 171 2.26 0.77 -26.12
C GLU A 171 0.91 0.40 -25.47
N GLU A 172 0.70 -0.91 -25.26
CA GLU A 172 -0.45 -1.48 -24.56
C GLU A 172 -0.40 -1.17 -23.05
N LYS A 173 -1.47 -0.63 -22.47
CA LYS A 173 -1.48 -0.33 -21.03
C LYS A 173 -1.69 -1.58 -20.20
N ILE A 174 -0.69 -2.01 -19.43
CA ILE A 174 -0.82 -3.15 -18.51
C ILE A 174 -1.06 -2.63 -17.08
N TYR A 175 -2.18 -3.05 -16.48
CA TYR A 175 -2.56 -2.73 -15.11
C TYR A 175 -2.66 -4.00 -14.25
N VAL A 176 -2.69 -3.83 -12.93
CA VAL A 176 -2.89 -4.93 -11.98
C VAL A 176 -4.18 -5.72 -12.26
N THR A 177 -5.21 -5.05 -12.76
CA THR A 177 -6.49 -5.65 -13.16
C THR A 177 -6.33 -6.69 -14.27
N HIS A 178 -5.43 -6.46 -15.23
CA HIS A 178 -5.13 -7.43 -16.28
C HIS A 178 -4.45 -8.68 -15.72
N LEU A 179 -3.52 -8.51 -14.78
CA LEU A 179 -2.84 -9.62 -14.10
C LEU A 179 -3.80 -10.43 -13.22
N LEU A 180 -4.74 -9.77 -12.54
CA LEU A 180 -5.77 -10.45 -11.75
C LEU A 180 -6.67 -11.31 -12.62
N LYS A 181 -7.14 -10.78 -13.76
CA LYS A 181 -7.94 -11.56 -14.72
C LYS A 181 -7.16 -12.76 -15.25
N LYS A 182 -5.90 -12.57 -15.62
CA LYS A 182 -5.02 -13.65 -16.09
C LYS A 182 -4.83 -14.76 -15.06
N HIS A 183 -4.74 -14.42 -13.77
CA HIS A 183 -4.51 -15.37 -12.69
C HIS A 183 -5.80 -15.75 -11.93
N GLY A 184 -6.96 -15.54 -12.55
CA GLY A 184 -8.27 -15.72 -11.90
C GLY A 184 -8.48 -17.12 -11.31
N GLU A 185 -8.07 -18.18 -12.01
CA GLU A 185 -8.19 -19.55 -11.52
C GLU A 185 -7.40 -19.77 -10.22
N LYS A 186 -6.15 -19.27 -10.17
CA LYS A 186 -5.29 -19.38 -8.98
C LYS A 186 -5.88 -18.60 -7.81
N ILE A 187 -6.32 -17.37 -8.07
CA ILE A 187 -6.98 -16.52 -7.06
C ILE A 187 -8.21 -17.24 -6.51
N TRP A 188 -9.04 -17.84 -7.37
CA TRP A 188 -10.22 -18.58 -6.95
C TRP A 188 -9.87 -19.76 -6.04
N LYS A 189 -8.91 -20.62 -6.42
CA LYS A 189 -8.44 -21.74 -5.59
C LYS A 189 -7.97 -21.29 -4.22
N LEU A 190 -7.19 -20.20 -4.15
CA LEU A 190 -6.74 -19.64 -2.87
C LEU A 190 -7.90 -19.16 -1.99
N ILE A 191 -8.87 -18.48 -2.59
CA ILE A 191 -10.04 -17.97 -1.87
C ILE A 191 -10.93 -19.13 -1.38
N LYS A 192 -11.21 -20.10 -2.25
CA LYS A 192 -12.19 -21.15 -1.98
C LYS A 192 -11.62 -22.28 -1.13
N ASP A 193 -10.44 -22.77 -1.47
CA ASP A 193 -9.89 -24.00 -0.89
C ASP A 193 -8.98 -23.70 0.30
N GLN A 194 -8.23 -22.60 0.25
CA GLN A 194 -7.24 -22.24 1.28
C GLN A 194 -7.70 -21.10 2.21
N ASN A 195 -8.94 -20.64 2.05
CA ASN A 195 -9.53 -19.59 2.88
C ASN A 195 -8.67 -18.30 2.92
N ALA A 196 -8.03 -17.94 1.79
CA ALA A 196 -7.13 -16.79 1.69
C ALA A 196 -7.80 -15.46 2.07
N SER A 197 -6.99 -14.52 2.55
CA SER A 197 -7.40 -13.13 2.80
C SER A 197 -6.93 -12.20 1.68
N LEU A 198 -7.86 -11.38 1.18
CA LEU A 198 -7.68 -10.40 0.13
C LEU A 198 -7.52 -9.01 0.71
N TYR A 199 -6.59 -8.25 0.16
CA TYR A 199 -6.30 -6.89 0.56
C TYR A 199 -6.14 -5.98 -0.65
N VAL A 200 -6.86 -4.86 -0.69
CA VAL A 200 -6.74 -3.84 -1.73
C VAL A 200 -6.33 -2.51 -1.10
N CYS A 201 -5.34 -1.85 -1.69
CA CYS A 201 -4.85 -0.58 -1.18
C CYS A 201 -4.50 0.39 -2.31
N GLY A 202 -4.82 1.68 -2.16
CA GLY A 202 -4.54 2.72 -3.15
C GLY A 202 -5.78 3.48 -3.61
N ASP A 203 -5.91 3.70 -4.92
CA ASP A 203 -6.98 4.54 -5.51
C ASP A 203 -8.39 3.95 -5.29
N ALA A 204 -9.20 4.69 -4.53
CA ALA A 204 -10.59 4.34 -4.25
C ALA A 204 -11.54 4.60 -5.43
N LYS A 205 -11.19 5.53 -6.33
CA LYS A 205 -12.11 6.02 -7.37
C LYS A 205 -12.27 5.01 -8.50
N ASN A 206 -11.18 4.42 -8.97
CA ASN A 206 -11.18 3.51 -10.11
C ASN A 206 -10.62 2.14 -9.71
N MET A 207 -9.37 2.09 -9.24
CA MET A 207 -8.66 0.82 -9.04
C MET A 207 -9.40 -0.14 -8.10
N ALA A 208 -9.85 0.35 -6.93
CA ALA A 208 -10.57 -0.50 -5.97
C ALA A 208 -11.90 -1.05 -6.52
N ARG A 209 -12.61 -0.24 -7.33
CA ARG A 209 -13.87 -0.66 -7.97
C ARG A 209 -13.63 -1.73 -9.03
N ASP A 210 -12.62 -1.53 -9.86
CA ASP A 210 -12.25 -2.49 -10.92
C ASP A 210 -11.83 -3.83 -10.30
N VAL A 211 -11.03 -3.80 -9.24
CA VAL A 211 -10.64 -5.02 -8.52
C VAL A 211 -11.86 -5.72 -7.91
N HIS A 212 -12.80 -4.98 -7.31
CA HIS A 212 -14.03 -5.57 -6.78
C HIS A 212 -14.84 -6.28 -7.87
N SER A 213 -15.05 -5.64 -9.01
CA SER A 213 -15.75 -6.25 -10.15
C SER A 213 -15.04 -7.50 -10.66
N ILE A 214 -13.70 -7.48 -10.75
CA ILE A 214 -12.90 -8.64 -11.16
C ILE A 214 -13.05 -9.81 -10.18
N LEU A 215 -13.14 -9.55 -8.88
CA LEU A 215 -13.38 -10.63 -7.90
C LEU A 215 -14.77 -11.26 -8.07
N ILE A 216 -15.79 -10.47 -8.44
CA ILE A 216 -17.11 -10.99 -8.80
C ILE A 216 -17.00 -11.83 -10.08
N ASP A 217 -16.33 -11.34 -11.13
CA ASP A 217 -16.12 -12.07 -12.38
C ASP A 217 -15.39 -13.40 -12.15
N ILE A 218 -14.31 -13.41 -11.36
CA ILE A 218 -13.58 -14.63 -10.98
C ILE A 218 -14.52 -15.61 -10.27
N SER A 219 -15.36 -15.12 -9.36
CA SER A 219 -16.31 -15.96 -8.61
C SER A 219 -17.41 -16.55 -9.52
N GLN A 220 -17.84 -15.82 -10.54
CA GLN A 220 -18.77 -16.32 -11.55
C GLN A 220 -18.12 -17.40 -12.42
N THR A 221 -16.95 -17.09 -12.99
CA THR A 221 -16.26 -17.96 -13.95
C THR A 221 -15.78 -19.26 -13.32
N TYR A 222 -15.06 -19.18 -12.19
CA TYR A 222 -14.42 -20.36 -11.59
C TYR A 222 -15.23 -20.98 -10.47
N GLY A 223 -16.20 -20.25 -9.92
CA GLY A 223 -17.15 -20.76 -8.93
C GLY A 223 -18.49 -21.20 -9.51
N GLU A 224 -18.69 -21.06 -10.83
CA GLU A 224 -19.94 -21.35 -11.53
C GLU A 224 -21.16 -20.68 -10.87
N MET A 225 -20.94 -19.46 -10.37
CA MET A 225 -21.96 -18.70 -9.64
C MET A 225 -22.75 -17.79 -10.59
N THR A 226 -24.04 -17.62 -10.31
CA THR A 226 -24.80 -16.53 -10.93
C THR A 226 -24.25 -15.17 -10.48
N PRO A 227 -24.51 -14.08 -11.23
CA PRO A 227 -24.05 -12.73 -10.85
C PRO A 227 -24.45 -12.34 -9.42
N GLU A 228 -25.66 -12.68 -8.99
CA GLU A 228 -26.19 -12.36 -7.66
C GLU A 228 -25.45 -13.14 -6.58
N ARG A 229 -25.19 -14.43 -6.82
CA ARG A 229 -24.45 -15.29 -5.89
C ARG A 229 -23.00 -14.87 -5.76
N ALA A 230 -22.34 -14.52 -6.87
CA ALA A 230 -20.97 -14.02 -6.87
C ALA A 230 -20.84 -12.69 -6.10
N SER A 231 -21.75 -11.75 -6.33
CA SER A 231 -21.79 -10.48 -5.59
C SER A 231 -22.03 -10.71 -4.08
N ALA A 232 -22.98 -11.58 -3.72
CA ALA A 232 -23.22 -11.95 -2.33
C ALA A 232 -21.99 -12.62 -1.69
N PHE A 233 -21.29 -13.48 -2.42
CA PHE A 233 -20.08 -14.14 -1.94
C PHE A 233 -18.95 -13.15 -1.64
N VAL A 234 -18.67 -12.19 -2.52
CA VAL A 234 -17.64 -11.16 -2.28
C VAL A 234 -18.02 -10.25 -1.10
N LYS A 235 -19.31 -9.96 -0.94
CA LYS A 235 -19.83 -9.24 0.24
C LYS A 235 -19.62 -10.05 1.54
N GLU A 236 -19.86 -11.35 1.49
CA GLU A 236 -19.61 -12.26 2.63
C GLU A 236 -18.12 -12.30 3.01
N LEU A 237 -17.21 -12.34 2.04
CA LEU A 237 -15.77 -12.24 2.30
C LEU A 237 -15.42 -10.96 3.07
N THR A 238 -16.05 -9.84 2.69
CA THR A 238 -15.85 -8.55 3.37
C THR A 238 -16.37 -8.60 4.81
N GLN A 239 -17.59 -9.13 5.03
CA GLN A 239 -18.20 -9.27 6.35
C GLN A 239 -17.40 -10.20 7.27
N LYS A 240 -16.78 -11.25 6.71
CA LYS A 240 -15.91 -12.19 7.43
C LYS A 240 -14.48 -11.65 7.64
N GLY A 241 -14.18 -10.41 7.22
CA GLY A 241 -12.85 -9.82 7.32
C GLY A 241 -11.80 -10.49 6.42
N ARG A 242 -12.23 -11.31 5.45
CA ARG A 242 -11.38 -11.98 4.45
C ARG A 242 -11.17 -11.14 3.20
N TYR A 243 -11.89 -10.04 3.04
CA TYR A 243 -11.62 -9.02 2.04
C TYR A 243 -11.59 -7.64 2.71
N SER A 244 -10.41 -7.02 2.75
CA SER A 244 -10.18 -5.73 3.38
C SER A 244 -9.67 -4.69 2.38
N GLN A 245 -10.06 -3.43 2.58
CA GLN A 245 -9.65 -2.32 1.72
C GLN A 245 -9.07 -1.17 2.55
N ASP A 246 -7.95 -0.61 2.12
CA ASP A 246 -7.34 0.62 2.65
C ASP A 246 -7.12 1.59 1.48
N VAL A 247 -8.18 2.32 1.12
CA VAL A 247 -8.25 3.08 -0.13
C VAL A 247 -8.53 4.56 0.12
N TRP A 248 -7.96 5.43 -0.70
CA TRP A 248 -8.07 6.89 -0.59
C TRP A 248 -8.21 7.56 -1.96
N SER A 249 -8.47 8.87 -1.98
CA SER A 249 -8.88 9.63 -3.17
C SER A 249 -8.25 11.00 -3.31
#